data_AF-A0A371D8D9-F1
#
_entry.id   AF-A0A371D8D9-F1
#
_cell.length_a   1.000
_cell.length_b   1.000
_cell.length_c   1.000
_cell.angle_alpha   90.00
_cell.angle_beta   90.00
_cell.angle_gamma   90.00
#
_symmetry.space_group_name_H-M   'P 1'
#
loop_
_entity.id
_entity.type
_entity.pdbx_description
1 polymer ?
#
loop_
_entity_poly.entity_id
_entity_poly.type
_entity_poly.pdbx_seq_one_letter_code
_entity_poly.pdbx_strand_id
1 'polypeptide(L)'
;MPKDASPKKQTNLDKWMPLGRPAGKAPKTQQRDSFGWESRIPEGITLGKKLIREQYGLMASQLNGVARKEVIVYGNKGHVYYERAVEWRAWETYGGPVGLWHRQDLQRHINQHGDTSDFLPPYDYRSGELYDVFLDDPPRLPDRYCHESPTLVHCKSQLTAWVWDECNKVLDDALSQTKFSLSLSGERETAMLRAVDFVLAYPEYAARPASPLEMTSRVHAVAATLNCAVSPPPDSCDWVTASEVGSYTLEARAHGFDWSEEYLEELFAAVLDAMQEHAAEPDFWKSLRWLLYDKYVGLFARGLRYSREFKTWSDGAREWLEGKMHGDALHASLRTTCKSGMKYNELLPDSPIAAPP
;
A
#
# COMPACT_ATOMS: atom_id res chain seq x y z
N MET A 1 -55.73 -13.10 49.18
CA MET A 1 -55.04 -11.91 48.66
C MET A 1 -53.77 -12.36 47.94
N PRO A 2 -53.74 -12.39 46.59
CA PRO A 2 -52.52 -12.61 45.85
C PRO A 2 -51.83 -11.27 45.54
N LYS A 3 -50.50 -11.27 45.63
CA LYS A 3 -49.63 -10.11 45.38
C LYS A 3 -49.52 -9.87 43.87
N ASP A 4 -49.71 -8.61 43.48
CA ASP A 4 -49.51 -8.11 42.12
C ASP A 4 -48.09 -8.38 41.61
N ALA A 5 -48.02 -8.97 40.42
CA ALA A 5 -46.80 -9.11 39.65
C ALA A 5 -46.50 -7.77 38.95
N SER A 6 -45.34 -7.18 39.23
CA SER A 6 -44.83 -6.02 38.51
C SER A 6 -44.55 -6.35 37.03
N PRO A 7 -44.86 -5.45 36.09
CA PRO A 7 -44.57 -5.66 34.68
C PRO A 7 -43.07 -5.62 34.43
N LYS A 8 -42.55 -6.66 33.76
CA LYS A 8 -41.18 -6.70 33.24
C LYS A 8 -40.97 -5.51 32.31
N LYS A 9 -39.95 -4.71 32.59
CA LYS A 9 -39.45 -3.63 31.71
C LYS A 9 -39.14 -4.23 30.34
N GLN A 10 -39.95 -3.88 29.36
CA GLN A 10 -39.69 -4.12 27.95
C GLN A 10 -38.44 -3.30 27.58
N THR A 11 -37.37 -4.00 27.22
CA THR A 11 -36.08 -3.42 26.85
C THR A 11 -36.23 -2.55 25.60
N ASN A 12 -35.54 -1.41 25.63
CA ASN A 12 -35.66 -0.25 24.74
C ASN A 12 -35.02 -0.50 23.36
N LEU A 13 -35.17 -1.69 22.77
CA LEU A 13 -34.55 -2.07 21.49
C LEU A 13 -35.16 -1.34 20.28
N ASP A 14 -36.42 -0.90 20.38
CA ASP A 14 -37.10 -0.16 19.30
C ASP A 14 -36.50 1.25 19.06
N LYS A 15 -35.72 1.78 20.00
CA LYS A 15 -35.08 3.10 19.87
C LYS A 15 -33.81 3.09 19.00
N TRP A 16 -33.30 1.90 18.69
CA TRP A 16 -32.05 1.66 17.96
C TRP A 16 -32.26 1.02 16.60
N MET A 17 -33.52 0.80 16.20
CA MET A 17 -33.79 0.21 14.89
C MET A 17 -33.35 1.15 13.76
N PRO A 18 -32.76 0.61 12.68
CA PRO A 18 -32.58 1.33 11.43
C PRO A 18 -33.92 1.92 11.03
N LEU A 19 -33.98 3.25 10.83
CA LEU A 19 -35.19 3.92 10.34
C LEU A 19 -35.65 3.18 9.08
N GLY A 20 -36.84 2.56 9.15
CA GLY A 20 -37.27 1.44 8.32
C GLY A 20 -37.03 1.59 6.82
N ARG A 21 -36.98 0.46 6.08
CA ARG A 21 -36.71 0.40 4.62
C ARG A 21 -37.48 1.49 3.84
N PRO A 22 -36.82 2.56 3.35
CA PRO A 22 -37.49 3.57 2.55
C PRO A 22 -37.25 3.37 1.05
N ALA A 23 -38.23 3.80 0.26
CA ALA A 23 -38.22 3.80 -1.19
C ALA A 23 -37.13 4.74 -1.75
N GLY A 24 -35.94 4.20 -2.00
CA GLY A 24 -34.86 4.86 -2.72
C GLY A 24 -33.85 3.80 -3.09
N LYS A 25 -33.53 3.66 -4.38
CA LYS A 25 -32.52 2.68 -4.82
C LYS A 25 -31.18 3.10 -4.24
N ALA A 26 -30.59 2.24 -3.43
CA ALA A 26 -29.21 2.40 -3.01
C ALA A 26 -28.31 2.47 -4.25
N PRO A 27 -27.19 3.21 -4.21
CA PRO A 27 -26.19 3.10 -5.26
C PRO A 27 -25.77 1.64 -5.38
N LYS A 28 -25.82 1.09 -6.60
CA LYS A 28 -25.21 -0.22 -6.88
C LYS A 28 -23.72 -0.08 -6.62
N THR A 29 -23.29 -0.57 -5.48
CA THR A 29 -21.88 -0.62 -5.08
C THR A 29 -21.42 -2.04 -5.33
N GLN A 30 -20.25 -2.22 -5.92
CA GLN A 30 -19.66 -3.56 -6.08
C GLN A 30 -19.58 -4.22 -4.69
N GLN A 31 -19.87 -5.51 -4.64
CA GLN A 31 -19.83 -6.30 -3.40
C GLN A 31 -18.40 -6.48 -2.87
N ARG A 32 -17.42 -6.36 -3.76
CA ARG A 32 -15.98 -6.30 -3.48
C ARG A 32 -15.41 -5.01 -4.01
N ASP A 33 -14.49 -4.40 -3.29
CA ASP A 33 -13.76 -3.23 -3.76
C ASP A 33 -12.46 -3.62 -4.49
N SER A 34 -11.70 -2.60 -4.87
CA SER A 34 -10.35 -2.72 -5.42
C SER A 34 -9.35 -3.40 -4.49
N PHE A 35 -9.64 -3.48 -3.18
CA PHE A 35 -8.79 -4.09 -2.17
C PHE A 35 -9.20 -5.54 -1.83
N GLY A 36 -10.20 -6.10 -2.52
CA GLY A 36 -10.67 -7.47 -2.36
C GLY A 36 -11.37 -7.75 -1.03
N TRP A 37 -11.68 -6.72 -0.24
CA TRP A 37 -12.51 -6.88 0.95
C TRP A 37 -13.96 -7.13 0.52
N GLU A 38 -14.75 -7.76 1.38
CA GLU A 38 -16.13 -8.08 1.07
C GLU A 38 -17.03 -7.53 2.15
N SER A 39 -17.95 -6.64 1.76
CA SER A 39 -19.01 -6.14 2.64
C SER A 39 -20.27 -6.95 2.40
N ARG A 40 -20.78 -7.58 3.46
CA ARG A 40 -22.04 -8.34 3.47
C ARG A 40 -23.22 -7.50 3.95
N ILE A 41 -22.98 -6.23 4.32
CA ILE A 41 -24.01 -5.28 4.68
C ILE A 41 -25.06 -5.19 3.55
N PRO A 42 -26.34 -5.49 3.79
CA PRO A 42 -27.38 -5.40 2.78
C PRO A 42 -27.50 -4.00 2.15
N GLU A 43 -27.91 -3.96 0.89
CA GLU A 43 -28.17 -2.68 0.22
C GLU A 43 -29.26 -1.88 0.93
N GLY A 44 -29.01 -0.58 1.09
CA GLY A 44 -30.00 0.36 1.64
C GLY A 44 -30.02 0.50 3.16
N ILE A 45 -29.18 -0.24 3.89
CA ILE A 45 -28.96 0.02 5.32
C ILE A 45 -28.29 1.39 5.47
N THR A 46 -28.79 2.21 6.40
CA THR A 46 -28.28 3.57 6.62
C THR A 46 -28.06 3.88 8.09
N LEU A 47 -27.03 4.69 8.37
CA LEU A 47 -26.67 5.15 9.71
C LEU A 47 -26.70 6.67 9.81
N GLY A 48 -27.03 7.15 11.01
CA GLY A 48 -26.85 8.56 11.39
C GLY A 48 -25.42 8.84 11.84
N LYS A 49 -24.99 10.11 11.77
CA LYS A 49 -23.63 10.54 12.16
C LYS A 49 -23.18 10.08 13.55
N LYS A 50 -24.12 10.04 14.51
CA LYS A 50 -23.84 9.58 15.88
C LYS A 50 -23.38 8.12 15.87
N LEU A 51 -24.16 7.22 15.26
CA LEU A 51 -23.82 5.81 15.16
C LEU A 51 -22.55 5.57 14.37
N ILE A 52 -22.31 6.34 13.29
CA ILE A 52 -21.07 6.24 12.52
C ILE A 52 -19.85 6.53 13.40
N ARG A 53 -19.91 7.56 14.24
CA ARG A 53 -18.83 7.88 15.17
C ARG A 53 -18.66 6.79 16.23
N GLU A 54 -19.76 6.29 16.78
CA GLU A 54 -19.73 5.29 17.86
C GLU A 54 -19.25 3.91 17.35
N GLN A 55 -19.79 3.45 16.22
CA GLN A 55 -19.54 2.12 15.67
C GLN A 55 -18.27 2.07 14.82
N TYR A 56 -18.07 3.08 13.95
CA TYR A 56 -16.97 3.09 12.98
C TYR A 56 -15.84 4.07 13.34
N GLY A 57 -15.97 4.86 14.41
CA GLY A 57 -14.88 5.75 14.86
C GLY A 57 -14.60 6.91 13.91
N LEU A 58 -15.41 7.07 12.86
CA LEU A 58 -15.21 8.07 11.83
C LEU A 58 -15.72 9.45 12.27
N MET A 59 -14.88 10.46 12.08
CA MET A 59 -15.18 11.86 12.33
C MET A 59 -15.90 12.48 11.13
N ALA A 60 -16.57 13.63 11.35
CA ALA A 60 -17.34 14.30 10.30
C ALA A 60 -16.49 14.67 9.08
N SER A 61 -15.22 15.02 9.27
CA SER A 61 -14.26 15.31 8.19
C SER A 61 -13.93 14.08 7.32
N GLN A 62 -14.00 12.88 7.88
CA GLN A 62 -13.71 11.63 7.18
C GLN A 62 -14.91 11.12 6.37
N LEU A 63 -16.10 11.72 6.55
CA LEU A 63 -17.31 11.38 5.80
C LEU A 63 -17.46 12.15 4.49
N ASN A 64 -16.44 12.91 4.08
CA ASN A 64 -16.42 13.62 2.82
C ASN A 64 -16.43 12.63 1.65
N GLY A 65 -17.40 12.78 0.73
CA GLY A 65 -17.58 11.87 -0.41
C GLY A 65 -18.28 10.55 -0.08
N VAL A 66 -18.60 10.25 1.18
CA VAL A 66 -19.35 9.05 1.55
C VAL A 66 -20.81 9.17 1.09
N ALA A 67 -21.30 8.14 0.42
CA ALA A 67 -22.67 8.10 -0.12
C ALA A 67 -23.71 8.31 1.00
N ARG A 68 -24.62 9.27 0.78
CA ARG A 68 -25.64 9.69 1.75
C ARG A 68 -26.95 10.04 1.07
N LYS A 69 -28.03 10.07 1.84
CA LYS A 69 -29.33 10.59 1.43
C LYS A 69 -29.86 11.60 2.44
N GLU A 70 -30.62 12.57 1.95
CA GLU A 70 -31.33 13.53 2.79
C GLU A 70 -32.57 12.87 3.39
N VAL A 71 -32.82 13.14 4.67
CA VAL A 71 -33.99 12.67 5.41
C VAL A 71 -34.56 13.82 6.23
N ILE A 72 -35.86 13.81 6.48
CA ILE A 72 -36.51 14.76 7.38
C ILE A 72 -36.72 14.06 8.72
N VAL A 73 -36.09 14.57 9.77
CA VAL A 73 -36.18 14.02 11.14
C VAL A 73 -36.72 15.12 12.04
N TYR A 74 -37.91 14.90 12.61
CA TYR A 74 -38.63 15.90 13.42
C TYR A 74 -38.78 17.28 12.74
N GLY A 75 -39.09 17.28 11.44
CA GLY A 75 -39.28 18.52 10.66
C GLY A 75 -37.97 19.20 10.21
N ASN A 76 -36.81 18.73 10.65
CA ASN A 76 -35.52 19.25 10.24
C ASN A 76 -34.87 18.37 9.17
N LYS A 77 -34.24 19.01 8.18
CA LYS A 77 -33.44 18.32 7.15
C LYS A 77 -32.15 17.80 7.78
N GLY A 78 -31.89 16.51 7.58
CA GLY A 78 -30.69 15.83 8.02
C GLY A 78 -30.15 14.89 6.95
N HIS A 79 -29.03 14.24 7.25
CA HIS A 79 -28.43 13.23 6.37
C HIS A 79 -28.23 11.92 7.12
N VAL A 80 -28.53 10.82 6.43
CA VAL A 80 -28.09 9.48 6.80
C VAL A 80 -27.18 8.94 5.70
N TYR A 81 -26.21 8.12 6.11
CA TYR A 81 -25.19 7.58 5.22
C TYR A 81 -25.46 6.11 4.99
N TYR A 82 -25.17 5.58 3.80
CA TYR A 82 -25.30 4.15 3.56
C TYR A 82 -24.21 3.41 4.33
N GLU A 83 -24.59 2.43 5.16
CA GLU A 83 -23.66 1.76 6.09
C GLU A 83 -22.51 1.10 5.33
N ARG A 84 -22.80 0.44 4.20
CA ARG A 84 -21.77 -0.10 3.31
C ARG A 84 -20.73 0.93 2.90
N ALA A 85 -21.14 2.14 2.52
CA ALA A 85 -20.19 3.20 2.13
C ALA A 85 -19.40 3.77 3.33
N VAL A 86 -20.00 3.75 4.52
CA VAL A 86 -19.33 4.11 5.77
C VAL A 86 -18.28 3.06 6.13
N GLU A 87 -18.62 1.78 6.01
CA GLU A 87 -17.72 0.67 6.27
C GLU A 87 -16.50 0.71 5.34
N TRP A 88 -16.70 0.90 4.04
CA TRP A 88 -15.60 1.09 3.09
C TRP A 88 -14.66 2.22 3.51
N ARG A 89 -15.21 3.38 3.88
CA ARG A 89 -14.42 4.50 4.36
C ARG A 89 -13.67 4.17 5.65
N ALA A 90 -14.27 3.38 6.53
CA ALA A 90 -13.61 2.92 7.75
C ALA A 90 -12.45 1.98 7.43
N TRP A 91 -12.63 1.03 6.51
CA TRP A 91 -11.56 0.14 6.07
C TRP A 91 -10.41 0.91 5.42
N GLU A 92 -10.69 1.88 4.56
CA GLU A 92 -9.66 2.79 4.02
C GLU A 92 -8.89 3.52 5.13
N THR A 93 -9.61 3.94 6.19
CA THR A 93 -9.03 4.71 7.30
C THR A 93 -8.17 3.84 8.23
N TYR A 94 -8.58 2.60 8.48
CA TYR A 94 -7.96 1.73 9.48
C TYR A 94 -7.08 0.63 8.88
N GLY A 95 -6.87 0.60 7.56
CA GLY A 95 -6.04 -0.43 6.91
C GLY A 95 -6.77 -1.76 6.72
N GLY A 96 -8.07 -1.70 6.47
CA GLY A 96 -8.92 -2.83 6.15
C GLY A 96 -9.84 -3.26 7.28
N PRO A 97 -10.64 -4.32 7.04
CA PRO A 97 -11.56 -4.85 8.03
C PRO A 97 -10.89 -5.35 9.32
N VAL A 98 -9.71 -5.97 9.23
CA VAL A 98 -8.96 -6.39 10.42
C VAL A 98 -8.45 -5.19 11.22
N GLY A 99 -8.07 -4.10 10.55
CA GLY A 99 -7.70 -2.87 11.22
C GLY A 99 -8.87 -2.22 11.96
N LEU A 100 -10.07 -2.24 11.37
CA LEU A 100 -11.30 -1.83 12.05
C LEU A 100 -11.65 -2.78 13.21
N TRP A 101 -11.43 -4.08 13.07
CA TRP A 101 -11.62 -5.09 14.12
C TRP A 101 -10.76 -4.79 15.36
N HIS A 102 -9.49 -4.41 15.18
CA HIS A 102 -8.55 -4.09 16.26
C HIS A 102 -8.76 -2.73 16.93
N ARG A 103 -9.82 -1.98 16.62
CA ARG A 103 -10.04 -0.67 17.22
C ARG A 103 -10.19 -0.78 18.74
N GLN A 104 -9.32 -0.09 19.48
CA GLN A 104 -9.27 -0.18 20.94
C GLN A 104 -10.56 0.27 21.62
N ASP A 105 -11.24 1.27 21.07
CA ASP A 105 -12.51 1.75 21.60
C ASP A 105 -13.65 0.76 21.36
N LEU A 106 -13.66 0.10 20.20
CA LEU A 106 -14.55 -1.02 19.90
C LEU A 106 -14.32 -2.18 20.88
N GLN A 107 -13.07 -2.63 21.02
CA GLN A 107 -12.70 -3.71 21.93
C GLN A 107 -12.97 -3.35 23.40
N ARG A 108 -12.69 -2.11 23.81
CA ARG A 108 -12.98 -1.64 25.17
C ARG A 108 -14.47 -1.67 25.44
N HIS A 109 -15.30 -1.26 24.48
CA HIS A 109 -16.75 -1.28 24.62
C HIS A 109 -17.27 -2.71 24.79
N ILE A 110 -16.77 -3.64 23.98
CA ILE A 110 -17.09 -5.06 24.06
C ILE A 110 -16.69 -5.63 25.43
N ASN A 111 -15.46 -5.35 25.88
CA ASN A 111 -14.94 -5.83 27.16
C ASN A 111 -15.69 -5.24 28.38
N GLN A 112 -16.20 -4.01 28.27
CA GLN A 112 -16.90 -3.31 29.36
C GLN A 112 -18.34 -3.76 29.52
N HIS A 113 -19.04 -4.02 28.41
CA HIS A 113 -20.48 -4.30 28.44
C HIS A 113 -20.79 -5.79 28.31
N GLY A 114 -19.88 -6.61 27.76
CA GLY A 114 -19.97 -8.09 27.71
C GLY A 114 -21.18 -8.66 26.97
N ASP A 115 -22.12 -7.81 26.56
CA ASP A 115 -23.38 -8.12 25.92
C ASP A 115 -23.70 -7.01 24.90
N THR A 116 -24.38 -7.39 23.83
CA THR A 116 -24.84 -6.54 22.72
C THR A 116 -25.98 -5.58 23.11
N SER A 117 -26.45 -5.64 24.36
CA SER A 117 -27.62 -4.89 24.81
C SER A 117 -27.40 -3.37 24.87
N ASP A 118 -26.17 -2.93 25.17
CA ASP A 118 -25.82 -1.49 25.25
C ASP A 118 -25.08 -0.97 24.01
N PHE A 119 -24.57 -1.87 23.17
CA PHE A 119 -23.77 -1.52 21.99
C PHE A 119 -24.04 -2.42 20.82
N LEU A 120 -24.41 -1.79 19.72
CA LEU A 120 -24.56 -2.46 18.45
C LEU A 120 -23.27 -2.26 17.65
N PRO A 121 -22.42 -3.28 17.46
CA PRO A 121 -21.27 -3.16 16.58
C PRO A 121 -21.71 -2.92 15.13
N PRO A 122 -20.77 -2.44 14.27
CA PRO A 122 -20.94 -2.42 12.83
C PRO A 122 -21.59 -3.71 12.30
N TYR A 123 -22.41 -3.62 11.26
CA TYR A 123 -23.21 -4.77 10.80
C TYR A 123 -22.39 -6.04 10.58
N ASP A 124 -21.33 -6.01 9.77
CA ASP A 124 -20.51 -7.21 9.50
C ASP A 124 -19.62 -7.64 10.68
N TYR A 125 -19.64 -6.88 11.78
CA TYR A 125 -18.84 -7.09 12.99
C TYR A 125 -19.69 -7.62 14.15
N ARG A 126 -20.96 -7.96 13.91
CA ARG A 126 -21.83 -8.55 14.92
C ARG A 126 -21.49 -10.02 15.16
N SER A 127 -22.01 -10.55 16.27
CA SER A 127 -21.86 -11.96 16.59
C SER A 127 -22.40 -12.84 15.45
N GLY A 128 -21.57 -13.77 14.97
CA GLY A 128 -21.88 -14.68 13.87
C GLY A 128 -21.68 -14.12 12.46
N GLU A 129 -21.24 -12.86 12.31
CA GLU A 129 -20.96 -12.25 11.01
C GLU A 129 -19.49 -12.43 10.58
N LEU A 130 -19.14 -11.98 9.37
CA LEU A 130 -17.84 -12.24 8.76
C LEU A 130 -16.66 -11.69 9.59
N TYR A 131 -16.83 -10.53 10.21
CA TYR A 131 -15.81 -9.85 11.03
C TYR A 131 -16.22 -9.79 12.51
N ASP A 132 -16.82 -10.87 13.02
CA ASP A 132 -17.26 -10.98 14.40
C ASP A 132 -16.17 -10.56 15.41
N VAL A 133 -16.44 -9.47 16.13
CA VAL A 133 -15.54 -8.86 17.14
C VAL A 133 -15.62 -9.53 18.50
N PHE A 134 -16.53 -10.48 18.67
CA PHE A 134 -16.65 -11.26 19.90
C PHE A 134 -15.81 -12.54 19.87
N LEU A 135 -15.14 -12.82 18.75
CA LEU A 135 -14.15 -13.90 18.65
C LEU A 135 -12.81 -13.45 19.22
N ASP A 136 -11.99 -14.41 19.66
CA ASP A 136 -10.66 -14.13 20.23
C ASP A 136 -9.67 -13.63 19.16
N ASP A 137 -9.86 -14.07 17.91
CA ASP A 137 -9.01 -13.74 16.77
C ASP A 137 -9.84 -13.11 15.63
N PRO A 138 -9.28 -12.14 14.88
CA PRO A 138 -9.92 -11.63 13.69
C PRO A 138 -10.08 -12.73 12.63
N PRO A 139 -11.11 -12.64 11.76
CA PRO A 139 -11.28 -13.61 10.69
C PRO A 139 -10.07 -13.63 9.76
N ARG A 140 -9.69 -14.83 9.32
CA ARG A 140 -8.71 -14.99 8.25
C ARG A 140 -9.37 -14.64 6.93
N LEU A 141 -9.04 -13.47 6.41
CA LEU A 141 -9.56 -13.06 5.12
C LEU A 141 -8.82 -13.77 4.00
N PRO A 142 -9.54 -14.20 2.94
CA PRO A 142 -8.87 -14.66 1.75
C PRO A 142 -7.97 -13.52 1.26
N ASP A 143 -6.74 -13.86 0.90
CA ASP A 143 -5.83 -12.88 0.32
C ASP A 143 -6.50 -12.26 -0.91
N ARG A 144 -6.52 -10.91 -0.94
CA ARG A 144 -7.23 -10.12 -1.95
C ARG A 144 -6.84 -10.45 -3.38
N TYR A 145 -5.61 -10.92 -3.58
CA TYR A 145 -5.07 -11.26 -4.89
C TYR A 145 -5.10 -12.76 -5.12
N CYS A 146 -4.86 -13.59 -4.10
CA CYS A 146 -4.84 -15.04 -4.31
C CYS A 146 -6.22 -15.62 -4.60
N HIS A 147 -7.28 -15.15 -3.91
CA HIS A 147 -8.59 -15.80 -3.92
C HIS A 147 -8.46 -17.33 -3.76
N GLU A 148 -9.10 -18.12 -4.62
CA GLU A 148 -9.02 -19.59 -4.68
C GLU A 148 -7.92 -20.09 -5.64
N SER A 149 -7.06 -19.21 -6.17
CA SER A 149 -6.02 -19.57 -7.14
C SER A 149 -4.81 -20.21 -6.43
N PRO A 150 -4.57 -21.54 -6.58
CA PRO A 150 -3.43 -22.19 -5.94
C PRO A 150 -2.09 -21.64 -6.44
N THR A 151 -2.05 -21.16 -7.68
CA THR A 151 -0.86 -20.53 -8.27
C THR A 151 -0.49 -19.24 -7.55
N LEU A 152 -1.45 -18.38 -7.26
CA LEU A 152 -1.17 -17.11 -6.57
C LEU A 152 -0.81 -17.33 -5.09
N VAL A 153 -1.42 -18.33 -4.45
CA VAL A 153 -0.99 -18.77 -3.11
C VAL A 153 0.47 -19.24 -3.14
N HIS A 154 0.85 -20.02 -4.16
CA HIS A 154 2.23 -20.44 -4.35
C HIS A 154 3.16 -19.24 -4.55
N CYS A 155 2.86 -18.33 -5.48
CA CYS A 155 3.68 -17.14 -5.71
C CYS A 155 3.85 -16.29 -4.45
N LYS A 156 2.77 -16.08 -3.68
CA LYS A 156 2.82 -15.34 -2.41
C LYS A 156 3.78 -15.98 -1.40
N SER A 157 3.86 -17.31 -1.36
CA SER A 157 4.79 -18.02 -0.48
C SER A 157 6.26 -17.86 -0.86
N GLN A 158 6.55 -17.51 -2.12
CA GLN A 158 7.91 -17.34 -2.64
C GLN A 158 8.40 -15.89 -2.57
N LEU A 159 7.50 -14.93 -2.44
CA LEU A 159 7.80 -13.51 -2.43
C LEU A 159 7.77 -12.94 -1.01
N THR A 160 8.69 -12.02 -0.72
CA THR A 160 8.56 -11.22 0.51
C THR A 160 7.33 -10.32 0.43
N ALA A 161 6.78 -9.93 1.60
CA ALA A 161 5.53 -9.16 1.66
C ALA A 161 5.57 -7.88 0.82
N TRP A 162 6.67 -7.13 0.88
CA TRP A 162 6.80 -5.87 0.14
C TRP A 162 6.84 -6.09 -1.39
N VAL A 163 7.51 -7.16 -1.86
CA VAL A 163 7.56 -7.49 -3.29
C VAL A 163 6.18 -7.94 -3.77
N TRP A 164 5.52 -8.78 -2.98
CA TRP A 164 4.15 -9.22 -3.28
C TRP A 164 3.22 -8.02 -3.44
N ASP A 165 3.27 -7.06 -2.51
CA ASP A 165 2.43 -5.86 -2.55
C ASP A 165 2.76 -4.96 -3.74
N GLU A 166 4.04 -4.70 -4.02
CA GLU A 166 4.44 -3.84 -5.15
C GLU A 166 4.11 -4.50 -6.50
N CYS A 167 4.38 -5.80 -6.66
CA CYS A 167 4.01 -6.53 -7.88
C CYS A 167 2.50 -6.47 -8.13
N ASN A 168 1.69 -6.69 -7.10
CA ASN A 168 0.25 -6.65 -7.31
C ASN A 168 -0.27 -5.24 -7.61
N LYS A 169 0.29 -4.20 -6.99
CA LYS A 169 -0.01 -2.79 -7.32
C LYS A 169 0.33 -2.48 -8.78
N VAL A 170 1.51 -2.89 -9.24
CA VAL A 170 1.94 -2.74 -10.64
C VAL A 170 0.99 -3.47 -11.60
N LEU A 171 0.54 -4.68 -11.23
CA LEU A 171 -0.44 -5.43 -12.03
C LEU A 171 -1.84 -4.82 -12.00
N ASP A 172 -2.27 -4.25 -10.88
CA ASP A 172 -3.54 -3.52 -10.79
C ASP A 172 -3.53 -2.35 -11.80
N ASP A 173 -2.44 -1.58 -11.86
CA ASP A 173 -2.28 -0.50 -12.83
C ASP A 173 -2.21 -1.01 -14.27
N ALA A 174 -1.42 -2.06 -14.53
CA ALA A 174 -1.23 -2.60 -15.88
C ALA A 174 -2.48 -3.30 -16.44
N LEU A 175 -3.30 -3.92 -15.59
CA LEU A 175 -4.49 -4.69 -15.99
C LEU A 175 -5.79 -3.86 -15.90
N SER A 176 -5.86 -2.83 -15.06
CA SER A 176 -7.03 -1.94 -14.95
C SER A 176 -7.30 -1.12 -16.22
N GLN A 177 -6.29 -0.90 -17.07
CA GLN A 177 -6.43 -0.14 -18.32
C GLN A 177 -7.33 -0.82 -19.36
N THR A 178 -7.77 -2.07 -19.15
CA THR A 178 -8.75 -2.69 -20.05
C THR A 178 -10.19 -2.38 -19.64
N LYS A 179 -10.78 -1.34 -20.25
CA LYS A 179 -12.22 -1.03 -20.14
C LYS A 179 -13.17 -2.15 -20.63
N PHE A 180 -12.65 -3.28 -21.14
CA PHE A 180 -13.43 -4.27 -21.90
C PHE A 180 -13.16 -5.76 -21.62
N SER A 181 -12.41 -6.16 -20.60
CA SER A 181 -12.16 -7.60 -20.37
C SER A 181 -12.87 -8.14 -19.13
N LEU A 182 -13.96 -8.87 -19.36
CA LEU A 182 -14.65 -9.69 -18.35
C LEU A 182 -13.98 -11.07 -18.14
N SER A 183 -12.76 -11.28 -18.65
CA SER A 183 -12.04 -12.56 -18.52
C SER A 183 -10.52 -12.35 -18.46
N LEU A 184 -10.04 -11.82 -17.33
CA LEU A 184 -8.61 -11.77 -16.97
C LEU A 184 -8.08 -13.11 -16.43
N SER A 185 -8.79 -14.23 -16.63
CA SER A 185 -8.43 -15.52 -16.04
C SER A 185 -7.04 -15.96 -16.50
N GLY A 186 -6.07 -16.08 -15.58
CA GLY A 186 -4.74 -16.61 -15.87
C GLY A 186 -3.65 -15.55 -16.13
N GLU A 187 -3.99 -14.31 -16.49
CA GLU A 187 -2.97 -13.30 -16.85
C GLU A 187 -2.19 -12.86 -15.61
N ARG A 188 -2.89 -12.63 -14.49
CA ARG A 188 -2.25 -12.33 -13.20
C ARG A 188 -1.41 -13.51 -12.71
N GLU A 189 -1.92 -14.74 -12.79
CA GLU A 189 -1.14 -15.93 -12.44
C GLU A 189 0.17 -16.00 -13.22
N THR A 190 0.10 -15.84 -14.54
CA THR A 190 1.28 -15.92 -15.42
C THR A 190 2.26 -14.79 -15.11
N ALA A 191 1.78 -13.57 -14.91
CA ALA A 191 2.61 -12.43 -14.55
C ALA A 191 3.28 -12.65 -13.19
N MET A 192 2.55 -13.12 -12.18
CA MET A 192 3.11 -13.37 -10.85
C MET A 192 4.12 -14.52 -10.82
N LEU A 193 3.92 -15.58 -11.62
CA LEU A 193 4.95 -16.62 -11.79
C LEU A 193 6.25 -16.03 -12.35
N ARG A 194 6.16 -15.18 -13.38
CA ARG A 194 7.34 -14.48 -13.92
C ARG A 194 7.94 -13.48 -12.94
N ALA A 195 7.14 -12.91 -12.04
CA ALA A 195 7.63 -12.06 -10.97
C ALA A 195 8.47 -12.87 -9.98
N VAL A 196 8.02 -14.08 -9.64
CA VAL A 196 8.80 -15.01 -8.81
C VAL A 196 10.14 -15.32 -9.47
N ASP A 197 10.14 -15.72 -10.75
CA ASP A 197 11.39 -16.01 -11.48
C ASP A 197 12.34 -14.81 -11.49
N PHE A 198 11.81 -13.61 -11.79
CA PHE A 198 12.58 -12.37 -11.79
C PHE A 198 13.18 -12.05 -10.42
N VAL A 199 12.38 -12.12 -9.36
CA VAL A 199 12.82 -11.75 -8.00
C VAL A 199 13.80 -12.78 -7.45
N LEU A 200 13.58 -14.07 -7.71
CA LEU A 200 14.51 -15.13 -7.28
C LEU A 200 15.87 -15.05 -7.98
N ALA A 201 15.93 -14.49 -9.19
CA ALA A 201 17.19 -14.20 -9.86
C ALA A 201 18.01 -13.09 -9.15
N TYR A 202 17.37 -12.30 -8.28
CA TYR A 202 17.97 -11.13 -7.60
C TYR A 202 17.72 -11.17 -6.09
N PRO A 203 18.56 -11.88 -5.31
CA PRO A 203 18.35 -12.10 -3.88
C PRO A 203 18.32 -10.79 -3.05
N GLU A 204 18.79 -9.68 -3.60
CA GLU A 204 18.77 -8.36 -2.98
C GLU A 204 17.39 -7.90 -2.57
N TYR A 205 16.34 -8.30 -3.30
CA TYR A 205 14.95 -7.99 -2.98
C TYR A 205 14.48 -8.64 -1.68
N ALA A 206 15.01 -9.82 -1.35
CA ALA A 206 14.71 -10.49 -0.08
C ALA A 206 15.40 -9.80 1.11
N ALA A 207 16.48 -9.05 0.86
CA ALA A 207 17.30 -8.39 1.87
C ALA A 207 16.85 -6.95 2.18
N ARG A 208 15.58 -6.60 1.95
CA ARG A 208 15.05 -5.27 2.32
C ARG A 208 15.00 -5.13 3.85
N PRO A 209 15.67 -4.13 4.45
CA PRO A 209 15.59 -3.90 5.89
C PRO A 209 14.15 -3.61 6.31
N ALA A 210 13.70 -4.25 7.40
CA ALA A 210 12.38 -4.02 7.96
C ALA A 210 12.28 -2.67 8.71
N SER A 211 13.41 -2.15 9.16
CA SER A 211 13.49 -0.89 9.91
C SER A 211 14.25 0.17 9.10
N PRO A 212 13.85 1.44 9.18
CA PRO A 212 14.63 2.54 8.62
C PRO A 212 16.06 2.55 9.16
N LEU A 213 16.98 3.06 8.35
CA LEU A 213 18.35 3.35 8.79
C LEU A 213 18.36 4.32 9.97
N GLU A 214 19.26 4.07 10.92
CA GLU A 214 19.58 5.04 11.95
C GLU A 214 20.17 6.30 11.30
N MET A 215 19.65 7.47 11.67
CA MET A 215 20.03 8.75 11.09
C MET A 215 21.28 9.31 11.78
N THR A 216 22.44 8.76 11.46
CA THR A 216 23.73 9.34 11.84
C THR A 216 24.02 10.62 11.06
N SER A 217 25.09 11.34 11.45
CA SER A 217 25.46 12.59 10.78
C SER A 217 25.74 12.40 9.28
N ARG A 218 26.36 11.29 8.87
CA ARG A 218 26.66 11.02 7.46
C ARG A 218 25.47 10.44 6.71
N VAL A 219 24.61 9.63 7.35
CA VAL A 219 23.33 9.23 6.75
C VAL A 219 22.45 10.45 6.50
N HIS A 220 22.44 11.43 7.40
CA HIS A 220 21.74 12.69 7.20
C HIS A 220 22.32 13.49 6.02
N ALA A 221 23.65 13.47 5.80
CA ALA A 221 24.26 14.09 4.64
C ALA A 221 23.79 13.43 3.33
N VAL A 222 23.77 12.10 3.27
CA VAL A 222 23.22 11.36 2.11
C VAL A 222 21.75 11.72 1.89
N ALA A 223 20.92 11.72 2.94
CA ALA A 223 19.51 12.08 2.84
C ALA A 223 19.31 13.54 2.39
N ALA A 224 20.16 14.47 2.85
CA ALA A 224 20.12 15.86 2.43
C ALA A 224 20.45 16.00 0.93
N THR A 225 21.50 15.33 0.44
CA THR A 225 21.83 15.30 -0.99
C THR A 225 20.70 14.67 -1.81
N LEU A 226 20.10 13.57 -1.33
CA LEU A 226 18.92 12.97 -1.96
C LEU A 226 17.73 13.93 -2.03
N ASN A 227 17.54 14.79 -1.03
CA ASN A 227 16.46 15.77 -1.03
C ASN A 227 16.67 16.95 -1.97
N CYS A 228 17.90 17.17 -2.46
CA CYS A 228 18.17 18.16 -3.51
C CYS A 228 17.72 17.70 -4.91
N ALA A 229 17.55 16.39 -5.14
CA ALA A 229 17.13 15.88 -6.44
C ALA A 229 15.71 16.31 -6.80
N VAL A 230 15.55 16.88 -8.00
CA VAL A 230 14.25 17.24 -8.57
C VAL A 230 13.68 16.11 -9.43
N SER A 231 12.35 16.00 -9.43
CA SER A 231 11.63 15.10 -10.33
C SER A 231 11.76 15.59 -11.78
N PRO A 232 11.84 14.66 -12.76
CA PRO A 232 11.73 15.04 -14.16
C PRO A 232 10.34 15.63 -14.44
N PRO A 233 10.22 16.49 -15.47
CA PRO A 233 8.92 16.99 -15.90
C PRO A 233 7.98 15.83 -16.25
N PRO A 234 6.69 15.91 -15.86
CA PRO A 234 5.72 14.84 -16.11
C PRO A 234 5.45 14.64 -17.61
N ASP A 235 5.51 15.72 -18.39
CA ASP A 235 5.17 15.71 -19.81
C ASP A 235 6.43 15.67 -20.69
N SER A 236 6.45 14.74 -21.65
CA SER A 236 7.58 14.57 -22.58
C SER A 236 7.88 15.80 -23.43
N CYS A 237 6.88 16.67 -23.63
CA CYS A 237 7.04 17.92 -24.35
C CYS A 237 7.89 18.94 -23.59
N ASP A 238 7.92 18.89 -22.26
CA ASP A 238 8.68 19.81 -21.40
C ASP A 238 10.13 19.37 -21.22
N TRP A 239 10.51 18.21 -21.79
CA TRP A 239 11.84 17.64 -21.63
C TRP A 239 12.92 18.51 -22.29
N VAL A 240 12.61 19.14 -23.43
CA VAL A 240 13.53 20.06 -24.10
C VAL A 240 13.83 21.26 -23.21
N THR A 241 12.80 21.85 -22.60
CA THR A 241 12.94 23.01 -21.71
C THR A 241 13.68 22.65 -20.43
N ALA A 242 13.42 21.50 -19.82
CA ALA A 242 14.14 21.07 -18.62
C ALA A 242 15.63 20.80 -18.89
N SER A 243 15.97 20.31 -20.09
CA SER A 243 17.37 20.13 -20.51
C SER A 243 18.09 21.47 -20.73
N GLU A 244 17.39 22.53 -21.12
CA GLU A 244 17.97 23.86 -21.37
C GLU A 244 18.21 24.66 -20.09
N VAL A 245 17.46 24.39 -19.03
CA VAL A 245 17.52 25.16 -17.76
C VAL A 245 18.73 24.78 -16.89
N GLY A 246 19.56 23.82 -17.30
CA GLY A 246 20.81 23.49 -16.59
C GLY A 246 20.57 23.00 -15.17
N SER A 247 19.66 22.03 -15.01
CA SER A 247 19.43 21.41 -13.70
C SER A 247 20.70 20.75 -13.21
N TYR A 248 21.18 21.18 -12.04
CA TYR A 248 22.33 20.56 -11.38
C TYR A 248 22.12 19.06 -11.08
N THR A 249 20.87 18.58 -11.05
CA THR A 249 20.54 17.20 -10.64
C THR A 249 19.96 16.31 -11.74
N LEU A 250 19.66 16.85 -12.92
CA LEU A 250 19.02 16.09 -14.00
C LEU A 250 19.78 16.26 -15.31
N GLU A 251 19.96 15.14 -16.01
CA GLU A 251 20.56 15.07 -17.33
C GLU A 251 19.63 14.30 -18.28
N ALA A 252 19.45 14.82 -19.50
CA ALA A 252 18.69 14.14 -20.54
C ALA A 252 19.52 13.03 -21.19
N ARG A 253 18.93 11.84 -21.33
CA ARG A 253 19.53 10.63 -21.92
C ARG A 253 18.61 10.04 -22.99
N ALA A 254 19.13 9.07 -23.74
CA ALA A 254 18.41 8.42 -24.85
C ALA A 254 17.03 7.84 -24.46
N HIS A 255 16.84 7.49 -23.19
CA HIS A 255 15.63 6.83 -22.68
C HIS A 255 14.88 7.65 -21.61
N GLY A 256 15.13 8.96 -21.54
CA GLY A 256 14.47 9.89 -20.62
C GLY A 256 15.47 10.69 -19.78
N PHE A 257 15.13 10.98 -18.53
CA PHE A 257 16.03 11.67 -17.60
C PHE A 257 16.68 10.71 -16.62
N ASP A 258 17.89 11.08 -16.22
CA ASP A 258 18.62 10.48 -15.11
C ASP A 258 19.28 11.59 -14.28
N TRP A 259 19.90 11.18 -13.17
CA TRP A 259 20.74 12.08 -12.39
C TRP A 259 21.97 12.51 -13.19
N SER A 260 22.32 13.79 -13.10
CA SER A 260 23.50 14.37 -13.74
C SER A 260 24.80 13.85 -13.13
N GLU A 261 25.90 13.93 -13.89
CA GLU A 261 27.24 13.56 -13.43
C GLU A 261 27.63 14.32 -12.16
N GLU A 262 27.40 15.64 -12.11
CA GLU A 262 27.80 16.47 -10.98
C GLU A 262 27.06 16.07 -9.69
N TYR A 263 25.75 15.83 -9.79
CA TYR A 263 24.95 15.38 -8.67
C TYR A 263 25.34 13.97 -8.21
N LEU A 264 25.62 13.07 -9.16
CA LEU A 264 26.09 11.72 -8.85
C LEU A 264 27.45 11.77 -8.12
N GLU A 265 28.36 12.67 -8.50
CA GLU A 265 29.63 12.84 -7.80
C GLU A 265 29.41 13.24 -6.33
N GLU A 266 28.55 14.23 -6.05
CA GLU A 266 28.22 14.64 -4.68
C GLU A 266 27.51 13.54 -3.88
N LEU A 267 26.55 12.85 -4.51
CA LEU A 267 25.79 11.78 -3.88
C LEU A 267 26.71 10.61 -3.52
N PHE A 268 27.54 10.14 -4.46
CA PHE A 268 28.45 9.04 -4.19
C PHE A 268 29.54 9.43 -3.19
N ALA A 269 30.03 10.68 -3.20
CA ALA A 269 30.96 11.15 -2.17
C ALA A 269 30.32 11.09 -0.77
N ALA A 270 29.07 11.53 -0.61
CA ALA A 270 28.34 11.43 0.66
C ALA A 270 28.11 9.98 1.09
N VAL A 271 27.78 9.09 0.14
CA VAL A 271 27.60 7.65 0.38
C VAL A 271 28.90 7.00 0.85
N LEU A 272 30.02 7.31 0.19
CA LEU A 272 31.35 6.82 0.57
C LEU A 272 31.73 7.25 1.98
N ASP A 273 31.48 8.51 2.34
CA ASP A 273 31.70 9.02 3.70
C ASP A 273 30.86 8.27 4.74
N ALA A 274 29.59 7.98 4.43
CA ALA A 274 28.72 7.20 5.32
C ALA A 274 29.20 5.75 5.46
N MET A 275 29.60 5.09 4.36
CA MET A 275 30.16 3.74 4.41
C MET A 275 31.46 3.68 5.22
N GLN A 276 32.28 4.73 5.17
CA GLN A 276 33.52 4.80 5.92
C GLN A 276 33.29 4.98 7.43
N GLU A 277 32.27 5.75 7.83
CA GLU A 277 31.85 5.89 9.24
C GLU A 277 31.39 4.54 9.81
N HIS A 278 30.62 3.78 9.01
CA HIS A 278 30.05 2.49 9.40
C HIS A 278 30.85 1.29 8.88
N ALA A 279 32.17 1.43 8.68
CA ALA A 279 33.00 0.36 8.13
C ALA A 279 33.03 -0.93 8.98
N ALA A 280 32.70 -0.83 10.28
CA ALA A 280 32.57 -1.96 11.19
C ALA A 280 31.24 -2.74 11.05
N GLU A 281 30.27 -2.20 10.30
CA GLU A 281 28.94 -2.77 10.11
C GLU A 281 28.82 -3.32 8.67
N PRO A 282 29.10 -4.62 8.45
CA PRO A 282 29.24 -5.18 7.10
C PRO A 282 27.95 -5.13 6.26
N ASP A 283 26.80 -4.97 6.89
CA ASP A 283 25.50 -4.89 6.24
C ASP A 283 24.97 -3.45 6.11
N PHE A 284 25.66 -2.44 6.63
CA PHE A 284 25.21 -1.05 6.58
C PHE A 284 24.95 -0.57 5.15
N TRP A 285 25.85 -0.89 4.22
CA TRP A 285 25.72 -0.52 2.81
C TRP A 285 24.47 -1.13 2.17
N LYS A 286 24.02 -2.32 2.60
CA LYS A 286 22.79 -2.97 2.10
C LYS A 286 21.55 -2.18 2.47
N SER A 287 21.55 -1.55 3.63
CA SER A 287 20.47 -0.66 4.05
C SER A 287 20.56 0.68 3.31
N LEU A 288 21.76 1.22 3.14
CA LEU A 288 22.00 2.50 2.45
C LEU A 288 21.54 2.47 0.99
N ARG A 289 21.78 1.38 0.27
CA ARG A 289 21.30 1.24 -1.12
C ARG A 289 19.77 1.24 -1.25
N TRP A 290 19.03 0.79 -0.23
CA TRP A 290 17.57 0.87 -0.25
C TRP A 290 17.08 2.31 -0.15
N LEU A 291 17.80 3.16 0.59
CA LEU A 291 17.52 4.61 0.63
C LEU A 291 17.71 5.24 -0.76
N LEU A 292 18.78 4.87 -1.47
CA LEU A 292 19.03 5.31 -2.85
C LEU A 292 17.94 4.79 -3.81
N TYR A 293 17.63 3.50 -3.73
CA TYR A 293 16.59 2.84 -4.53
C TYR A 293 15.24 3.53 -4.35
N ASP A 294 14.76 3.68 -3.11
CA ASP A 294 13.45 4.26 -2.80
C ASP A 294 13.35 5.71 -3.30
N LYS A 295 14.44 6.49 -3.16
CA LYS A 295 14.47 7.86 -3.71
C LYS A 295 14.43 7.86 -5.23
N TYR A 296 15.23 7.03 -5.88
CA TYR A 296 15.29 6.95 -7.34
C TYR A 296 13.94 6.48 -7.92
N VAL A 297 13.33 5.45 -7.33
CA VAL A 297 11.98 4.99 -7.69
C VAL A 297 10.94 6.09 -7.48
N GLY A 298 11.00 6.81 -6.36
CA GLY A 298 10.06 7.91 -6.09
C GLY A 298 10.14 9.05 -7.11
N LEU A 299 11.35 9.35 -7.62
CA LEU A 299 11.54 10.44 -8.58
C LEU A 299 11.24 10.04 -10.02
N PHE A 300 11.75 8.88 -10.46
CA PHE A 300 11.69 8.47 -11.86
C PHE A 300 10.58 7.44 -12.15
N ALA A 301 9.89 6.97 -11.11
CA ALA A 301 8.94 5.86 -11.16
C ALA A 301 9.55 4.54 -11.69
N ARG A 302 10.88 4.41 -11.78
CA ARG A 302 11.61 3.33 -12.48
C ARG A 302 11.85 2.07 -11.64
N GLY A 303 11.02 1.79 -10.64
CA GLY A 303 11.10 0.56 -9.84
C GLY A 303 10.60 -0.69 -10.57
N LEU A 304 10.19 -1.71 -9.82
CA LEU A 304 9.51 -2.91 -10.34
C LEU A 304 8.34 -2.53 -11.27
N ARG A 305 8.37 -3.05 -12.49
CA ARG A 305 7.38 -2.77 -13.54
C ARG A 305 7.08 -4.05 -14.33
N TYR A 306 5.83 -4.19 -14.75
CA TYR A 306 5.38 -5.25 -15.64
C TYR A 306 5.05 -4.68 -17.01
N SER A 307 5.76 -5.12 -18.04
CA SER A 307 5.38 -4.85 -19.43
C SER A 307 4.39 -5.91 -19.88
N ARG A 308 3.15 -5.50 -20.11
CA ARG A 308 2.12 -6.40 -20.64
C ARG A 308 2.40 -6.86 -22.08
N GLU A 309 2.97 -5.97 -22.90
CA GLU A 309 3.33 -6.25 -24.29
C GLU A 309 4.34 -7.39 -24.38
N PHE A 310 5.42 -7.31 -23.60
CA PHE A 310 6.47 -8.33 -23.58
C PHE A 310 6.20 -9.44 -22.56
N LYS A 311 5.19 -9.26 -21.70
CA LYS A 311 4.87 -10.10 -20.55
C LYS A 311 6.05 -10.30 -19.60
N THR A 312 6.90 -9.29 -19.44
CA THR A 312 8.13 -9.37 -18.66
C THR A 312 8.11 -8.40 -17.50
N TRP A 313 8.85 -8.76 -16.43
CA TRP A 313 9.18 -7.85 -15.35
C TRP A 313 10.53 -7.18 -15.62
N SER A 314 10.62 -5.92 -15.23
CA SER A 314 11.87 -5.17 -15.23
C SER A 314 11.89 -4.24 -14.02
N ASP A 315 13.09 -3.80 -13.65
CA ASP A 315 13.29 -2.80 -12.60
C ASP A 315 14.52 -1.97 -13.00
N GLY A 316 14.27 -0.70 -13.36
CA GLY A 316 15.31 0.22 -13.79
C GLY A 316 16.13 0.79 -12.64
N ALA A 317 15.62 0.70 -11.40
CA ALA A 317 16.31 1.12 -10.19
C ALA A 317 17.13 -0.02 -9.55
N ARG A 318 17.02 -1.24 -10.08
CA ARG A 318 17.71 -2.44 -9.56
C ARG A 318 19.22 -2.27 -9.41
N GLU A 319 19.86 -1.47 -10.28
CA GLU A 319 21.30 -1.20 -10.22
C GLU A 319 21.75 -0.65 -8.86
N TRP A 320 20.88 0.07 -8.14
CA TRP A 320 21.18 0.57 -6.80
C TRP A 320 21.32 -0.57 -5.81
N LEU A 321 20.51 -1.62 -5.97
CA LEU A 321 20.52 -2.78 -5.10
C LEU A 321 21.69 -3.71 -5.40
N GLU A 322 22.21 -3.77 -6.61
CA GLU A 322 23.27 -4.73 -6.96
C GLU A 322 24.58 -4.50 -6.18
N GLY A 323 25.34 -5.59 -5.98
CA GLY A 323 26.73 -5.54 -5.50
C GLY A 323 27.66 -4.93 -6.54
N LYS A 324 28.94 -5.29 -6.50
CA LYS A 324 29.94 -4.81 -7.48
C LYS A 324 29.58 -5.27 -8.90
N MET A 325 29.52 -4.32 -9.82
CA MET A 325 29.26 -4.58 -11.24
C MET A 325 30.56 -4.69 -12.02
N HIS A 326 30.52 -5.44 -13.12
CA HIS A 326 31.65 -5.68 -14.02
C HIS A 326 31.20 -5.56 -15.48
N GLY A 327 32.17 -5.31 -16.39
CA GLY A 327 31.96 -5.35 -17.84
C GLY A 327 30.87 -4.39 -18.34
N ASP A 328 30.03 -4.87 -19.25
CA ASP A 328 28.98 -4.08 -19.90
C ASP A 328 27.93 -3.54 -18.90
N ALA A 329 27.63 -4.30 -17.85
CA ALA A 329 26.70 -3.87 -16.80
C ALA A 329 27.24 -2.64 -16.05
N LEU A 330 28.54 -2.64 -15.72
CA LEU A 330 29.19 -1.48 -15.12
C LEU A 330 29.20 -0.30 -16.10
N HIS A 331 29.54 -0.54 -17.38
CA HIS A 331 29.61 0.53 -18.40
C HIS A 331 28.27 1.22 -18.65
N ALA A 332 27.16 0.48 -18.51
CA ALA A 332 25.81 1.03 -18.65
C ALA A 332 25.26 1.68 -17.36
N SER A 333 25.96 1.54 -16.23
CA SER A 333 25.49 1.99 -14.92
C SER A 333 25.72 3.49 -14.68
N LEU A 334 24.88 4.08 -13.82
CA LEU A 334 25.13 5.43 -13.28
C LEU A 334 26.41 5.50 -12.41
N ARG A 335 27.01 4.37 -12.04
CA ARG A 335 28.26 4.34 -11.27
C ARG A 335 29.49 4.78 -12.08
N THR A 336 29.50 4.60 -13.40
CA THR A 336 30.63 4.99 -14.26
C THR A 336 30.60 6.44 -14.70
N THR A 337 29.54 7.19 -14.38
CA THR A 337 29.39 8.58 -14.82
C THR A 337 30.37 9.51 -14.13
N CYS A 338 30.82 9.16 -12.92
CA CYS A 338 31.64 10.02 -12.09
C CYS A 338 32.71 9.22 -11.33
N LYS A 339 33.70 9.91 -10.73
CA LYS A 339 34.84 9.26 -10.05
C LYS A 339 34.42 8.61 -8.74
N SER A 340 33.56 9.30 -7.98
CA SER A 340 33.06 8.77 -6.71
C SER A 340 32.18 7.54 -6.93
N GLY A 341 31.40 7.49 -8.02
CA GLY A 341 30.62 6.30 -8.40
C GLY A 341 31.47 5.06 -8.71
N MET A 342 32.59 5.26 -9.42
CA MET A 342 33.56 4.19 -9.69
C MET A 342 34.17 3.64 -8.40
N LYS A 343 34.60 4.54 -7.50
CA LYS A 343 35.14 4.17 -6.19
C LYS A 343 34.10 3.46 -5.31
N TYR A 344 32.84 3.91 -5.35
CA TYR A 344 31.73 3.23 -4.69
C TYR A 344 31.59 1.79 -5.20
N ASN A 345 31.57 1.59 -6.52
CA ASN A 345 31.48 0.24 -7.10
C ASN A 345 32.64 -0.67 -6.66
N GLU A 346 33.86 -0.13 -6.54
CA GLU A 346 35.03 -0.89 -6.10
C GLU A 346 34.94 -1.40 -4.66
N LEU A 347 34.26 -0.65 -3.77
CA LEU A 347 34.07 -1.00 -2.36
C LEU A 347 32.95 -2.01 -2.12
N LEU A 348 32.06 -2.22 -3.10
CA LEU A 348 30.99 -3.19 -2.96
C LEU A 348 31.52 -4.62 -3.04
N PRO A 349 30.88 -5.58 -2.35
CA PRO A 349 31.24 -6.98 -2.48
C PRO A 349 30.89 -7.47 -3.89
N ASP A 350 31.68 -8.41 -4.40
CA ASP A 350 31.33 -9.11 -5.63
C ASP A 350 29.94 -9.74 -5.48
N SER A 351 29.09 -9.48 -6.47
CA SER A 351 27.79 -10.13 -6.49
C SER A 351 28.02 -11.64 -6.57
N PRO A 352 27.36 -12.46 -5.74
CA PRO A 352 27.44 -13.91 -5.90
C PRO A 352 27.04 -14.18 -7.35
N ILE A 353 27.97 -14.70 -8.14
CA ILE A 353 27.78 -14.92 -9.57
C ILE A 353 26.48 -15.71 -9.72
N ALA A 354 25.41 -15.05 -10.14
CA ALA A 354 24.21 -15.72 -10.55
C ALA A 354 24.65 -16.56 -11.75
N ALA A 355 24.53 -17.89 -11.62
CA ALA A 355 24.73 -18.76 -12.76
C ALA A 355 23.85 -18.20 -13.89
N PRO A 356 24.39 -18.05 -15.12
CA PRO A 356 23.60 -17.51 -16.22
C PRO A 356 22.33 -18.38 -16.38
N PRO A 357 21.18 -17.74 -16.67
CA PRO A 357 19.91 -18.44 -16.85
C PRO A 357 19.95 -19.49 -17.96
#